data_AF-A0A7K2WIU6-F1
#
_entry.id   AF-A0A7K2WIU6-F1
#
_cell.length_a   1.000
_cell.length_b   1.000
_cell.length_c   1.000
_cell.angle_alpha   90.00
_cell.angle_beta   90.00
_cell.angle_gamma   90.00
#
_symmetry.space_group_name_H-M   'P 1'
#
loop_
_entity.id
_entity.type
_entity.pdbx_description
1 polymer ?
#
loop_
_entity_poly.entity_id
_entity_poly.type
_entity_poly.pdbx_seq_one_letter_code
_entity_poly.pdbx_strand_id
1 'polypeptide(L)'
;MSQTEGARVFREAWIAGVHLHFPGTPKPGYVTPWDDTPEWEREAAGSVHEQVRHFVEISGGSTARLTREQKSRFVATCWTAQMFKHFEDPKAAYVADWPDLPSWQQETDADIFEAIEKSLS
;
A
#
# COMPACT_ATOMS: atom_id res chain seq x y z
N MET A 1 -10.27 -8.21 -11.76
CA MET A 1 -8.93 -8.73 -11.41
C MET A 1 -9.11 -9.80 -10.35
N SER A 2 -8.34 -10.88 -10.43
CA SER A 2 -8.20 -11.84 -9.33
C SER A 2 -7.51 -11.17 -8.13
N GLN A 3 -7.68 -11.74 -6.93
CA GLN A 3 -7.01 -11.24 -5.72
C GLN A 3 -5.48 -11.20 -5.88
N THR A 4 -4.92 -12.18 -6.59
CA THR A 4 -3.49 -12.27 -6.90
C THR A 4 -3.03 -11.14 -7.82
N GLU A 5 -3.80 -10.79 -8.84
CA GLU A 5 -3.50 -9.65 -9.72
C GLU A 5 -3.54 -8.33 -8.95
N GLY A 6 -4.54 -8.14 -8.08
CA GLY A 6 -4.65 -6.94 -7.25
C GLY A 6 -3.50 -6.79 -6.24
N ALA A 7 -3.13 -7.89 -5.57
CA ALA A 7 -1.97 -7.92 -4.68
C ALA A 7 -0.67 -7.56 -5.41
N ARG A 8 -0.52 -8.01 -6.67
CA ARG A 8 0.62 -7.69 -7.52
C ARG A 8 0.65 -6.20 -7.88
N VAL A 9 -0.48 -5.59 -8.23
CA VAL A 9 -0.58 -4.13 -8.47
C VAL A 9 -0.12 -3.34 -7.26
N PHE A 10 -0.62 -3.69 -6.07
CA PHE A 10 -0.17 -3.05 -4.82
C PHE A 10 1.35 -3.16 -4.65
N ARG A 11 1.90 -4.38 -4.81
CA ARG A 11 3.32 -4.65 -4.60
C ARG A 11 4.20 -3.88 -5.60
N GLU A 12 3.83 -3.88 -6.87
CA GLU A 12 4.56 -3.17 -7.91
C GLU A 12 4.51 -1.64 -7.69
N ALA A 13 3.38 -1.10 -7.24
CA ALA A 13 3.26 0.32 -6.87
C ALA A 13 4.13 0.68 -5.66
N TRP A 14 4.18 -0.17 -4.63
CA TRP A 14 5.11 0.01 -3.51
C TRP A 14 6.57 0.05 -3.99
N ILE A 15 7.00 -0.91 -4.81
CA ILE A 15 8.39 -0.99 -5.29
C ILE A 15 8.74 0.26 -6.11
N ALA A 16 7.83 0.71 -6.98
CA ALA A 16 8.00 1.92 -7.75
C ALA A 16 8.11 3.17 -6.86
N GLY A 17 7.23 3.31 -5.86
CA GLY A 17 7.28 4.41 -4.89
C GLY A 17 8.55 4.41 -4.04
N VAL A 18 9.01 3.23 -3.59
CA VAL A 18 10.31 3.09 -2.91
C VAL A 18 11.45 3.57 -3.79
N HIS A 19 11.49 3.18 -5.06
CA HIS A 19 12.54 3.65 -5.97
C HIS A 19 12.49 5.15 -6.24
N LEU A 20 11.29 5.75 -6.20
CA LEU A 20 11.10 7.17 -6.45
C LEU A 20 11.43 8.04 -5.23
N HIS A 21 11.02 7.62 -4.04
CA HIS A 21 11.01 8.47 -2.85
C HIS A 21 12.03 8.09 -1.77
N PHE A 22 12.45 6.82 -1.71
CA PHE A 22 13.33 6.37 -0.63
C PHE A 22 14.71 7.05 -0.73
N PRO A 23 15.21 7.67 0.34
CA PRO A 23 16.52 8.30 0.31
C PRO A 23 17.64 7.25 0.25
N GLY A 24 18.41 7.27 -0.83
CA GLY A 24 19.58 6.40 -1.00
C GLY A 24 19.23 5.03 -1.59
N THR A 25 19.91 3.98 -1.13
CA THR A 25 19.74 2.62 -1.67
C THR A 25 18.68 1.86 -0.86
N PRO A 26 17.56 1.41 -1.48
CA PRO A 26 16.54 0.64 -0.79
C PRO A 26 17.10 -0.66 -0.21
N LYS A 27 16.55 -1.07 0.94
CA LYS A 27 16.83 -2.39 1.51
C LYS A 27 16.28 -3.47 0.56
N PRO A 28 16.94 -4.63 0.41
CA PRO A 28 16.44 -5.71 -0.45
C PRO A 28 14.98 -6.07 -0.17
N GLY A 29 14.59 -6.14 1.12
CA GLY A 29 13.22 -6.43 1.53
C GLY A 29 12.16 -5.44 1.02
N TYR A 30 12.52 -4.16 0.77
CA TYR A 30 11.57 -3.20 0.23
C TYR A 30 11.27 -3.44 -1.24
N VAL A 31 12.22 -4.02 -1.97
CA VAL A 31 12.18 -4.19 -3.43
C VAL A 31 12.17 -5.66 -3.88
N THR A 32 11.93 -6.60 -2.95
CA THR A 32 11.77 -8.04 -3.25
C THR A 32 10.74 -8.24 -4.39
N PRO A 33 11.10 -8.91 -5.50
CA PRO A 33 10.19 -9.19 -6.59
C PRO A 33 8.92 -9.91 -6.14
N TRP A 34 7.85 -9.81 -6.94
CA TRP A 34 6.59 -10.49 -6.64
C TRP A 34 6.81 -11.97 -6.34
N ASP A 35 7.54 -12.71 -7.18
CA ASP A 35 7.72 -14.16 -7.04
C ASP A 35 8.44 -14.56 -5.75
N ASP A 36 9.23 -13.66 -5.14
CA ASP A 36 9.95 -13.88 -3.89
C ASP A 36 9.25 -13.25 -2.67
N THR A 37 8.11 -12.57 -2.86
CA THR A 37 7.37 -11.91 -1.78
C THR A 37 6.75 -12.97 -0.83
N PRO A 38 6.90 -12.84 0.50
CA PRO A 38 6.30 -13.77 1.46
C PRO A 38 4.76 -13.85 1.36
N GLU A 39 4.19 -15.02 1.63
CA GLU A 39 2.74 -15.25 1.49
C GLU A 39 1.87 -14.28 2.31
N TRP A 40 2.22 -14.05 3.59
CA TRP A 40 1.49 -13.11 4.44
C TRP A 40 1.45 -11.69 3.85
N GLU A 41 2.54 -11.28 3.19
CA GLU A 41 2.67 -9.95 2.58
C GLU A 41 1.81 -9.86 1.31
N ARG A 42 1.72 -10.94 0.53
CA ARG A 42 0.80 -11.04 -0.63
C ARG A 42 -0.66 -10.96 -0.19
N GLU A 43 -1.03 -11.65 0.88
CA GLU A 43 -2.38 -11.61 1.44
C GLU A 43 -2.75 -10.22 1.96
N ALA A 44 -1.81 -9.56 2.67
CA ALA A 44 -1.98 -8.20 3.15
C ALA A 44 -2.13 -7.22 1.97
N ALA A 45 -1.23 -7.28 0.99
CA ALA A 45 -1.27 -6.47 -0.23
C ALA A 45 -2.60 -6.64 -0.99
N GLY A 46 -3.07 -7.87 -1.15
CA GLY A 46 -4.36 -8.17 -1.78
C GLY A 46 -5.53 -7.58 -0.98
N SER A 47 -5.47 -7.66 0.35
CA SER A 47 -6.50 -7.12 1.23
C SER A 47 -6.54 -5.58 1.18
N VAL A 48 -5.39 -4.90 1.13
CA VAL A 48 -5.34 -3.44 0.99
C VAL A 48 -5.81 -3.01 -0.41
N HIS A 49 -5.41 -3.73 -1.46
CA HIS A 49 -5.92 -3.51 -2.81
C HIS A 49 -7.46 -3.54 -2.85
N GLU A 50 -8.07 -4.58 -2.29
CA GLU A 50 -9.53 -4.72 -2.28
C GLU A 50 -10.23 -3.60 -1.51
N GLN A 51 -9.65 -3.14 -0.40
CA GLN A 51 -10.19 -2.01 0.36
C GLN A 51 -10.16 -0.71 -0.44
N VAL A 52 -9.04 -0.40 -1.12
CA VAL A 52 -8.94 0.79 -1.98
C VAL A 52 -9.90 0.68 -3.16
N ARG A 53 -9.91 -0.46 -3.86
CA ARG A 53 -10.82 -0.72 -4.99
C ARG A 53 -12.28 -0.49 -4.59
N HIS A 54 -12.70 -1.12 -3.50
CA HIS A 54 -14.07 -0.99 -3.03
C HIS A 54 -14.40 0.47 -2.66
N PHE A 55 -13.49 1.18 -1.99
CA PHE A 55 -13.67 2.59 -1.63
C PHE A 55 -13.83 3.49 -2.87
N VAL A 56 -13.03 3.27 -3.91
CA VAL A 56 -13.16 3.98 -5.20
C VAL A 56 -14.54 3.69 -5.82
N GLU A 57 -14.93 2.42 -5.93
CA GLU A 57 -16.19 2.00 -6.56
C GLU A 57 -17.44 2.55 -5.85
N ILE A 58 -17.53 2.39 -4.52
CA ILE A 58 -18.70 2.86 -3.76
C ILE A 58 -18.82 4.39 -3.75
N SER A 59 -17.70 5.10 -3.95
CA SER A 59 -17.69 6.56 -4.07
C SER A 59 -18.10 7.05 -5.47
N GLY A 60 -18.33 6.14 -6.43
CA GLY A 60 -18.57 6.48 -7.82
C GLY A 60 -17.38 7.21 -8.47
N GLY A 61 -16.14 6.88 -8.07
CA GLY A 61 -14.91 7.52 -8.57
C GLY A 61 -14.63 8.91 -7.99
N SER A 62 -15.38 9.36 -6.97
CA SER A 62 -15.19 10.67 -6.35
C SER A 62 -13.88 10.78 -5.54
N THR A 63 -13.20 9.65 -5.28
CA THR A 63 -11.87 9.57 -4.67
C THR A 63 -10.80 10.37 -5.44
N ALA A 64 -11.02 10.65 -6.73
CA ALA A 64 -10.16 11.53 -7.53
C ALA A 64 -10.05 12.96 -6.96
N ARG A 65 -10.99 13.38 -6.10
CA ARG A 65 -10.99 14.70 -5.45
C ARG A 65 -10.26 14.72 -4.10
N LEU A 66 -9.86 13.56 -3.57
CA LEU A 66 -9.13 13.46 -2.31
C LEU A 66 -7.70 13.99 -2.48
N THR A 67 -7.17 14.61 -1.43
CA THR A 67 -5.75 14.99 -1.39
C THR A 67 -4.86 13.76 -1.33
N ARG A 68 -3.61 13.89 -1.76
CA ARG A 68 -2.61 12.81 -1.64
C ARG A 68 -2.45 12.34 -0.19
N GLU A 69 -2.46 13.27 0.77
CA GLU A 69 -2.44 12.94 2.19
C GLU A 69 -3.64 12.07 2.61
N GLN A 70 -4.86 12.38 2.15
CA GLN A 70 -6.03 11.56 2.47
C GLN A 70 -5.93 10.15 1.88
N LYS A 71 -5.43 10.04 0.64
CA LYS A 71 -5.18 8.75 -0.04
C LYS A 71 -4.12 7.93 0.70
N SER A 72 -3.02 8.58 1.07
CA SER A 72 -1.91 7.99 1.82
C SER A 72 -2.35 7.45 3.20
N ARG A 73 -3.06 8.27 3.98
CA ARG A 73 -3.61 7.88 5.28
C ARG A 73 -4.53 6.67 5.19
N PHE A 74 -5.34 6.58 4.13
CA PHE A 74 -6.22 5.43 3.91
C PHE A 74 -5.41 4.14 3.72
N VAL A 75 -4.41 4.16 2.82
CA VAL A 75 -3.52 3.00 2.58
C VAL A 75 -2.76 2.60 3.85
N ALA A 76 -2.17 3.56 4.57
CA ALA A 76 -1.45 3.30 5.81
C ALA A 76 -2.35 2.65 6.88
N THR A 77 -3.59 3.14 7.03
CA THR A 77 -4.57 2.57 7.97
C THR A 77 -4.94 1.13 7.59
N CYS A 78 -5.23 0.88 6.31
CA CYS A 78 -5.54 -0.46 5.81
C CYS A 78 -4.37 -1.44 6.02
N TRP A 79 -3.14 -0.98 5.77
CA TRP A 79 -1.92 -1.78 5.96
C TRP A 79 -1.68 -2.11 7.43
N THR A 80 -1.77 -1.13 8.33
CA THR A 80 -1.62 -1.32 9.77
C THR A 80 -2.61 -2.36 10.31
N ALA A 81 -3.87 -2.35 9.84
CA ALA A 81 -4.84 -3.38 10.18
C ALA A 81 -4.39 -4.79 9.73
N GLN A 82 -3.71 -4.91 8.58
CA GLN A 82 -3.13 -6.20 8.16
C GLN A 82 -1.94 -6.61 9.02
N MET A 83 -1.12 -5.67 9.48
CA MET A 83 -0.01 -5.99 10.39
C MET A 83 -0.53 -6.63 11.68
N PHE A 84 -1.59 -6.08 12.28
CA PHE A 84 -2.21 -6.66 13.47
C PHE A 84 -2.89 -8.01 13.21
N LYS A 85 -3.41 -8.25 11.99
CA LYS A 85 -3.98 -9.55 11.60
C LYS A 85 -2.91 -10.64 11.49
N HIS A 86 -1.75 -10.31 10.93
CA HIS A 86 -0.71 -11.29 10.60
C HIS A 86 0.35 -11.48 11.70
N PHE A 87 0.49 -10.52 12.61
CA PHE A 87 1.46 -10.57 13.71
C PHE A 87 0.78 -10.28 15.05
N GLU A 88 0.94 -11.17 16.02
CA GLU A 88 0.42 -10.99 17.39
C GLU A 88 1.12 -9.82 18.11
N ASP A 89 2.43 -9.68 17.90
CA ASP A 89 3.25 -8.59 18.44
C ASP A 89 4.07 -7.93 17.30
N PRO A 90 3.45 -7.05 16.49
CA PRO A 90 4.14 -6.40 15.39
C PRO A 90 5.17 -5.39 15.92
N LYS A 91 6.28 -5.26 15.19
CA LYS A 91 7.27 -4.20 15.48
C LYS A 91 6.61 -2.84 15.43
N ALA A 92 6.97 -1.93 16.35
CA ALA A 92 6.41 -0.56 16.38
C ALA A 92 6.50 0.16 15.02
N ALA A 93 7.59 -0.05 14.26
CA ALA A 93 7.76 0.54 12.93
C ALA A 93 6.77 0.01 11.88
N TYR A 94 6.12 -1.15 12.09
CA TYR A 94 5.11 -1.69 11.17
C TYR A 94 3.72 -1.11 11.43
N VAL A 95 3.50 -0.57 12.62
CA VAL A 95 2.19 -0.08 13.09
C VAL A 95 2.25 1.37 13.54
N ALA A 96 3.27 2.12 13.10
CA ALA A 96 3.37 3.55 13.33
C ALA A 96 2.17 4.27 12.71
N ASP A 97 1.62 5.26 13.41
CA ASP A 97 0.55 6.09 12.86
C ASP A 97 1.09 6.93 11.69
N TRP A 98 0.22 7.32 10.78
CA TRP A 98 0.60 8.02 9.55
C TRP A 98 1.48 9.26 9.76
N PRO A 99 1.20 10.15 10.74
CA PRO A 99 2.03 11.34 10.99
C PRO A 99 3.46 11.00 11.41
N ASP A 100 3.70 9.80 11.94
CA ASP A 100 5.01 9.33 12.40
C ASP A 100 5.76 8.54 11.32
N LEU A 101 5.13 8.29 10.16
CA LEU A 101 5.80 7.66 9.03
C LEU A 101 6.83 8.61 8.39
N PRO A 102 7.94 8.08 7.86
CA PRO A 102 8.84 8.86 7.02
C PRO A 102 8.12 9.41 5.79
N SER A 103 8.47 10.62 5.35
CA SER A 103 7.83 11.27 4.20
C SER A 103 7.87 10.43 2.91
N TRP A 104 8.96 9.68 2.67
CA TRP A 104 9.05 8.80 1.51
C TRP A 104 8.00 7.69 1.51
N GLN A 105 7.64 7.20 2.70
CA GLN A 105 6.63 6.15 2.84
C GLN A 105 5.24 6.74 2.69
N GLN A 106 4.99 7.94 3.24
CA GLN A 106 3.74 8.67 3.02
C GLN A 106 3.48 8.91 1.53
N GLU A 107 4.50 9.31 0.75
CA GLU A 107 4.36 9.46 -0.71
C GLU A 107 4.14 8.13 -1.43
N THR A 108 4.84 7.07 -1.01
CA THR A 108 4.66 5.72 -1.57
C THR A 108 3.23 5.20 -1.34
N ASP A 109 2.67 5.42 -0.15
CA ASP A 109 1.30 5.03 0.17
C ASP A 109 0.26 5.81 -0.67
N ALA A 110 0.53 7.08 -1.00
CA ALA A 110 -0.30 7.84 -1.94
C ALA A 110 -0.22 7.25 -3.36
N ASP A 111 0.98 6.90 -3.82
CA ASP A 111 1.20 6.31 -5.15
C ASP A 111 0.51 4.95 -5.29
N ILE A 112 0.48 4.14 -4.22
CA ILE A 112 -0.25 2.87 -4.17
C ILE A 112 -1.75 3.12 -4.40
N PHE A 113 -2.34 4.07 -3.68
CA PHE A 113 -3.77 4.39 -3.86
C PHE A 113 -4.05 4.79 -5.31
N GLU A 114 -3.25 5.71 -5.85
CA GLU A 114 -3.43 6.24 -7.20
C GLU A 114 -3.21 5.18 -8.29
N ALA A 115 -2.26 4.26 -8.10
CA ALA A 115 -2.03 3.14 -9.00
C ALA A 115 -3.23 2.19 -9.04
N ILE A 116 -3.81 1.88 -7.88
CA ILE A 116 -5.02 1.05 -7.79
C ILE A 116 -6.20 1.79 -8.43
N GLU A 117 -6.44 3.05 -8.09
CA GLU A 117 -7.50 3.89 -8.68
C GLU A 117 -7.41 3.92 -10.21
N LYS A 118 -6.20 4.12 -10.76
CA LYS A 118 -5.95 4.14 -12.20
C LYS A 118 -6.18 2.78 -12.86
N SER A 119 -5.93 1.67 -12.17
CA SER A 119 -6.15 0.32 -12.71
C SER A 119 -7.63 -0.04 -12.94
N LEU A 120 -8.55 0.75 -12.38
CA LEU A 120 -10.00 0.56 -12.50
C LEU A 120 -10.65 1.37 -13.63
N SER A 121 -9.87 2.24 -14.28
CA SER A 121 -10.30 3.08 -15.41
C SER A 121 -9.96 2.44 -16.74
#